data_AF-A0A009ML13-F1
#
_entry.id   AF-A0A009ML13-F1
#
_cell.length_a   1.000
_cell.length_b   1.000
_cell.length_c   1.000
_cell.angle_alpha   90.00
_cell.angle_beta   90.00
_cell.angle_gamma   90.00
#
_symmetry.space_group_name_H-M   'P 1'
#
loop_
_entity.id
_entity.type
_entity.pdbx_description
1 polymer ?
#
loop_
_entity_poly.entity_id
_entity_poly.type
_entity_poly.pdbx_seq_one_letter_code
_entity_poly.pdbx_strand_id
1 'polypeptide(L)'
;MFDAKTRDYGVLKQSSEETYNIQIWGHSLDQSDENYIKEIFSFNGEFIQQRCNIIVFYFNNYAKFELLNNLLSILGSNLVERWMKNGWLKFEPNPNLVEINNIQPVDLT
;
A
#
# COMPACT_ATOMS: atom_id res chain seq x y z
N MET A 1 47.23 -30.49 -7.49
CA MET A 1 46.59 -30.91 -8.75
C MET A 1 45.09 -30.74 -8.55
N PHE A 2 44.45 -30.05 -9.49
CA PHE A 2 43.23 -29.25 -9.36
C PHE A 2 42.03 -29.86 -8.61
N ASP A 3 41.49 -29.02 -7.72
CA ASP A 3 40.27 -29.15 -6.94
C ASP A 3 39.03 -29.20 -7.83
N ALA A 4 38.00 -29.91 -7.37
CA ALA A 4 36.77 -30.16 -8.10
C ALA A 4 36.03 -28.84 -8.37
N LYS A 5 35.76 -28.58 -9.65
CA LYS A 5 34.93 -27.48 -10.17
C LYS A 5 33.70 -27.24 -9.29
N THR A 6 33.75 -26.18 -8.49
CA THR A 6 32.57 -25.44 -8.05
C THR A 6 31.89 -24.94 -9.32
N ARG A 7 30.80 -25.59 -9.73
CA ARG A 7 29.92 -25.07 -10.77
C ARG A 7 29.18 -23.89 -10.16
N ASP A 8 29.77 -22.72 -10.30
CA ASP A 8 29.13 -21.44 -10.05
C ASP A 8 28.09 -21.21 -11.16
N TYR A 9 26.93 -21.87 -11.02
CA TYR A 9 25.72 -21.38 -11.65
C TYR A 9 25.35 -20.15 -10.86
N GLY A 10 25.89 -19.00 -11.28
CA GLY A 10 25.71 -17.71 -10.63
C GLY A 10 24.29 -17.59 -10.13
N VAL A 11 24.12 -17.82 -8.83
CA VAL A 11 22.89 -17.50 -8.15
C VAL A 11 22.86 -16.00 -8.27
N LEU A 12 22.04 -15.50 -9.20
CA LEU A 12 21.57 -14.14 -9.18
C LEU A 12 21.00 -13.98 -7.78
N LYS A 13 21.82 -13.41 -6.89
CA LYS A 13 21.45 -13.02 -5.56
C LYS A 13 20.37 -11.99 -5.79
N GLN A 14 19.10 -12.40 -5.73
CA GLN A 14 17.96 -11.53 -5.96
C GLN A 14 18.10 -10.39 -4.96
N SER A 15 18.57 -9.26 -5.48
CA SER A 15 19.06 -8.15 -4.69
C SER A 15 17.90 -7.20 -4.48
N SER A 16 17.55 -7.03 -3.21
CA SER A 16 16.44 -6.26 -2.63
C SER A 16 15.06 -6.93 -2.67
N GLU A 17 14.48 -7.11 -1.48
CA GLU A 17 13.04 -7.26 -1.31
C GLU A 17 12.39 -5.95 -1.78
N GLU A 18 12.00 -5.87 -3.05
CA GLU A 18 11.32 -4.69 -3.56
C GLU A 18 9.99 -4.53 -2.82
N THR A 19 9.91 -3.44 -2.06
CA THR A 19 8.69 -3.06 -1.36
C THR A 19 7.92 -2.06 -2.22
N TYR A 20 6.73 -2.45 -2.69
CA TYR A 20 5.85 -1.56 -3.43
C TYR A 20 5.01 -0.73 -2.47
N ASN A 21 4.85 0.56 -2.75
CA ASN A 21 4.04 1.45 -1.95
C ASN A 21 2.91 2.03 -2.81
N ILE A 22 1.67 1.80 -2.40
CA ILE A 22 0.47 2.32 -3.05
C ILE A 22 -0.12 3.41 -2.16
N GLN A 23 -0.35 4.57 -2.76
CA GLN A 23 -0.97 5.71 -2.11
C GLN A 23 -2.33 5.97 -2.75
N ILE A 24 -3.38 5.93 -1.93
CA ILE A 24 -4.76 6.14 -2.38
C ILE A 24 -5.23 7.47 -1.81
N TRP A 25 -5.62 8.39 -2.68
CA TRP A 25 -6.08 9.72 -2.29
C TRP A 25 -7.30 10.13 -3.11
N GLY A 26 -8.30 10.74 -2.45
CA GLY A 26 -9.50 11.24 -3.13
C GLY A 26 -10.47 10.15 -3.62
N HIS A 27 -10.31 8.91 -3.16
CA HIS A 27 -11.15 7.77 -3.52
C HIS A 27 -12.12 7.41 -2.39
N SER A 28 -13.32 6.92 -2.73
CA SER A 28 -14.29 6.37 -1.77
C SER A 28 -13.97 4.94 -1.31
N LEU A 29 -13.25 4.20 -2.16
CA LEU A 29 -12.95 2.77 -2.00
C LEU A 29 -14.22 1.93 -1.80
N ASP A 30 -15.27 2.25 -2.56
CA ASP A 30 -16.60 1.67 -2.37
C ASP A 30 -16.83 0.40 -3.21
N GLN A 31 -18.06 -0.15 -3.19
CA GLN A 31 -18.35 -1.41 -3.87
C GLN A 31 -18.08 -1.36 -5.39
N SER A 32 -18.17 -0.18 -6.03
CA SER A 32 -17.87 -0.05 -7.46
C SER A 32 -16.40 -0.34 -7.80
N ASP A 33 -15.54 -0.26 -6.79
CA ASP A 33 -14.09 -0.43 -6.85
C ASP A 33 -13.61 -1.85 -6.50
N GLU A 34 -14.55 -2.75 -6.18
CA GLU A 34 -14.29 -4.05 -5.57
C GLU A 34 -13.19 -4.86 -6.28
N ASN A 35 -13.19 -4.88 -7.61
CA ASN A 35 -12.27 -5.72 -8.37
C ASN A 35 -10.80 -5.32 -8.16
N TYR A 36 -10.47 -4.04 -8.31
CA TYR A 36 -9.09 -3.59 -8.15
C TYR A 36 -8.70 -3.55 -6.66
N ILE A 37 -9.64 -3.29 -5.75
CA ILE A 37 -9.38 -3.40 -4.30
C ILE A 37 -8.94 -4.83 -3.98
N LYS A 38 -9.66 -5.84 -4.44
CA LYS A 38 -9.28 -7.25 -4.23
C LYS A 38 -7.92 -7.58 -4.83
N GLU A 39 -7.62 -7.06 -6.02
CA GLU A 39 -6.33 -7.26 -6.68
C GLU A 39 -5.17 -6.64 -5.88
N ILE A 40 -5.29 -5.37 -5.47
CA ILE A 40 -4.27 -4.68 -4.66
C ILE A 40 -4.03 -5.44 -3.34
N PHE A 41 -5.10 -5.86 -2.66
CA PHE A 41 -4.99 -6.58 -1.39
C PHE A 41 -4.62 -8.06 -1.53
N SER A 42 -4.36 -8.53 -2.76
CA SER A 42 -3.80 -9.86 -3.02
C SER A 42 -2.27 -9.89 -3.04
N PHE A 43 -1.59 -8.73 -3.12
CA PHE A 43 -0.13 -8.66 -3.25
C PHE A 43 0.62 -9.25 -2.05
N ASN A 44 0.08 -9.10 -0.83
CA ASN A 44 0.66 -9.72 0.36
C ASN A 44 -0.05 -11.05 0.66
N GLY A 45 0.54 -12.13 0.15
CA GLY A 45 0.10 -13.51 0.40
C GLY A 45 1.23 -14.40 0.92
N GLU A 46 0.92 -15.65 1.26
CA GLU A 46 1.90 -16.59 1.84
C GLU A 46 3.01 -17.02 0.85
N PHE A 47 2.79 -16.83 -0.46
CA PHE A 47 3.67 -17.37 -1.51
C PHE A 47 4.42 -16.29 -2.30
N ILE A 48 4.20 -15.00 -2.02
CA ILE A 48 4.78 -13.89 -2.79
C ILE A 48 5.90 -13.26 -1.96
N GLN A 49 7.11 -13.19 -2.51
CA GLN A 49 8.28 -12.57 -1.88
C GLN A 49 8.28 -11.02 -1.95
N GLN A 50 7.27 -10.44 -2.61
CA GLN A 50 7.10 -9.00 -2.76
C GLN A 50 6.25 -8.48 -1.61
N ARG A 51 6.63 -7.33 -1.06
CA ARG A 51 5.93 -6.70 0.05
C ARG A 51 5.25 -5.43 -0.44
N CYS A 52 3.95 -5.33 -0.28
CA CYS A 52 3.16 -4.15 -0.63
C CYS A 52 2.72 -3.41 0.64
N ASN A 53 2.93 -2.10 0.69
CA ASN A 53 2.33 -1.24 1.71
C ASN A 53 1.32 -0.30 1.04
N ILE A 54 0.20 -0.07 1.69
CA ILE A 54 -0.88 0.79 1.25
C ILE A 54 -1.07 1.89 2.28
N ILE A 55 -1.09 3.14 1.82
CA ILE A 55 -1.49 4.31 2.61
C ILE A 55 -2.75 4.89 1.97
N VAL A 56 -3.82 4.98 2.77
CA VAL A 56 -5.07 5.61 2.37
C VAL A 56 -5.17 6.97 3.07
N PHE A 57 -5.26 8.03 2.27
CA PHE A 57 -5.38 9.39 2.78
C PHE A 57 -6.84 9.78 3.04
N TYR A 58 -7.09 10.43 4.18
CA TYR A 58 -8.43 10.89 4.58
C TYR A 58 -8.44 12.37 4.98
N PHE A 59 -9.57 13.04 4.73
CA PHE A 59 -9.72 14.47 5.05
C PHE A 59 -10.25 14.74 6.47
N ASN A 60 -11.00 13.81 7.07
CA ASN A 60 -11.42 13.88 8.47
C ASN A 60 -11.69 12.48 9.05
N ASN A 61 -11.97 12.40 10.36
CA ASN A 61 -12.21 11.11 11.04
C ASN A 61 -13.46 10.38 10.54
N TYR A 62 -14.50 11.10 10.11
CA TYR A 62 -15.70 10.48 9.55
C TYR A 62 -15.36 9.77 8.23
N ALA A 63 -14.64 10.45 7.33
CA ALA A 63 -14.17 9.87 6.08
C ALA A 63 -13.27 8.65 6.29
N LYS A 64 -12.37 8.71 7.28
CA LYS A 64 -11.55 7.55 7.67
C LYS A 64 -12.41 6.34 8.04
N PHE A 65 -13.47 6.56 8.81
CA PHE A 65 -14.39 5.50 9.23
C PHE A 65 -15.14 4.91 8.04
N GLU A 66 -15.65 5.74 7.14
CA GLU A 66 -16.32 5.30 5.91
C GLU A 66 -15.38 4.46 5.02
N LEU A 67 -14.15 4.93 4.80
CA LEU A 67 -13.13 4.18 4.03
C LEU A 67 -12.84 2.81 4.65
N LEU A 68 -12.68 2.76 5.98
CA LEU A 68 -12.46 1.50 6.68
C LEU A 68 -13.67 0.56 6.55
N ASN A 69 -14.89 1.06 6.68
CA ASN A 69 -16.10 0.26 6.52
C ASN A 69 -16.24 -0.30 5.11
N ASN A 70 -15.92 0.48 4.08
CA ASN A 70 -15.98 0.00 2.71
C ASN A 70 -14.96 -1.12 2.48
N LEU A 71 -13.73 -0.95 2.95
CA LEU A 71 -12.71 -2.01 2.90
C LEU A 71 -13.17 -3.26 3.67
N LEU A 72 -13.76 -3.11 4.86
CA LEU A 72 -14.30 -4.23 5.64
C LEU A 72 -15.42 -4.97 4.90
N SER A 73 -16.30 -4.23 4.21
CA SER A 73 -17.39 -4.80 3.41
C SER A 73 -16.87 -5.63 2.24
N ILE A 74 -15.81 -5.16 1.57
CA ILE A 74 -15.27 -5.78 0.35
C ILE A 74 -14.30 -6.93 0.65
N LEU A 75 -13.41 -6.73 1.63
CA LEU A 75 -12.29 -7.64 1.93
C LEU A 75 -12.55 -8.55 3.13
N GLY A 76 -13.50 -8.19 3.99
CA GLY A 76 -13.75 -8.85 5.26
C GLY A 76 -12.77 -8.45 6.37
N SER A 77 -13.23 -8.57 7.62
CA SER A 77 -12.47 -8.16 8.82
C SER A 77 -11.13 -8.85 8.96
N ASN A 78 -11.07 -10.17 8.75
CA ASN A 78 -9.86 -10.97 8.92
C ASN A 78 -8.69 -10.45 8.08
N LEU A 79 -8.95 -10.09 6.82
CA LEU A 79 -7.92 -9.61 5.90
C LEU A 79 -7.49 -8.20 6.28
N VAL A 80 -8.45 -7.29 6.48
CA VAL A 80 -8.18 -5.89 6.82
C VAL A 80 -7.39 -5.79 8.14
N GLU A 81 -7.81 -6.51 9.18
CA GLU A 81 -7.12 -6.52 10.46
C GLU A 81 -5.68 -7.03 10.35
N ARG A 82 -5.46 -8.11 9.60
CA ARG A 82 -4.11 -8.67 9.38
C ARG A 82 -3.21 -7.63 8.70
N TRP A 83 -3.70 -6.95 7.67
CA TRP A 83 -2.94 -5.92 6.96
C TRP A 83 -2.61 -4.73 7.87
N MET A 84 -3.55 -4.27 8.69
CA MET A 84 -3.31 -3.18 9.64
C MET A 84 -2.33 -3.58 10.74
N LYS A 85 -2.49 -4.78 11.34
CA LYS A 85 -1.60 -5.30 12.39
C LYS A 85 -0.15 -5.45 11.92
N ASN A 86 0.04 -5.86 10.67
CA ASN A 86 1.37 -5.99 10.05
C ASN A 86 1.94 -4.66 9.52
N GLY A 87 1.18 -3.56 9.62
CA GLY A 87 1.58 -2.25 9.13
C GLY A 87 1.57 -2.11 7.60
N TRP A 88 0.99 -3.07 6.89
CA TRP A 88 0.85 -3.07 5.43
C TRP A 88 -0.29 -2.17 4.95
N LEU A 89 -1.29 -1.91 5.79
CA LEU A 89 -2.34 -0.93 5.54
C LEU A 89 -2.28 0.15 6.61
N LYS A 90 -2.21 1.41 6.19
CA LYS A 90 -2.27 2.59 7.06
C LYS A 90 -3.27 3.61 6.54
N PHE A 91 -3.81 4.37 7.48
CA PHE A 91 -4.64 5.54 7.20
C PHE A 91 -3.93 6.77 7.73
N GLU A 92 -3.73 7.75 6.86
CA GLU A 92 -3.05 9.00 7.20
C GLU A 92 -3.89 10.21 6.80
N PRO A 93 -3.81 11.34 7.53
CA PRO A 93 -4.49 12.56 7.11
C PRO A 93 -3.92 13.03 5.75
N ASN A 94 -4.76 13.66 4.94
CA ASN A 94 -4.33 14.23 3.67
C ASN A 94 -3.08 15.12 3.86
N PRO A 95 -2.05 15.00 3.01
CA PRO A 95 -0.86 15.82 3.10
C PRO A 95 -1.21 17.30 2.81
N ASN A 96 -0.60 18.22 3.56
CA ASN A 96 -0.74 19.64 3.28
C ASN A 96 0.17 20.04 2.11
N LEU A 97 -0.37 19.96 0.88
CA LEU A 97 0.39 20.27 -0.34
C LEU A 97 0.90 21.72 -0.39
N VAL A 98 0.21 22.67 0.25
CA VAL A 98 0.62 24.07 0.28
C VAL A 98 1.93 24.22 1.05
N GLU A 99 1.98 23.62 2.24
CA GLU A 99 3.19 23.58 3.07
C GLU A 99 4.31 22.80 2.39
N ILE A 100 4.02 21.62 1.84
CA ILE A 100 5.03 20.74 1.22
C ILE A 100 5.70 21.43 0.02
N ASN A 101 4.93 22.12 -0.81
CA ASN A 101 5.43 22.72 -2.04
C ASN A 101 5.83 24.20 -1.88
N ASN A 102 5.79 24.75 -0.65
CA ASN A 102 6.04 26.17 -0.37
C ASN A 102 5.23 27.12 -1.29
N ILE A 103 4.01 26.72 -1.66
CA ILE A 103 3.17 27.50 -2.58
C ILE A 103 2.65 28.71 -1.80
N GLN A 104 3.02 29.91 -2.25
CA GLN A 104 2.42 31.13 -1.72
C GLN A 104 0.95 31.19 -2.18
N PRO A 105 0.00 31.56 -1.30
CA PRO A 105 -1.38 31.79 -1.71
C PRO A 105 -1.41 32.80 -2.86
N VAL A 106 -2.08 32.45 -3.95
CA VAL A 106 -2.38 33.43 -5.00
C VAL A 106 -3.67 34.12 -4.57
N ASP A 107 -3.59 35.41 -4.23
CA ASP A 107 -4.77 36.23 -4.02
C ASP A 107 -5.55 36.29 -5.34
N LEU A 108 -6.69 35.62 -5.37
CA LEU A 108 -7.66 35.77 -6.45
C LEU A 108 -8.47 37.05 -6.15
N THR A 109 -7.88 38.21 -6.46
CA THR A 109 -8.60 39.50 -6.50
C THR A 109 -9.58 39.56 -7.66
#